data_AF-A0A8H7PVP1-F1
#
_entry.id   AF-A0A8H7PVP1-F1
#
_cell.length_a   1.000
_cell.length_b   1.000
_cell.length_c   1.000
_cell.angle_alpha   90.00
_cell.angle_beta   90.00
_cell.angle_gamma   90.00
#
_symmetry.space_group_name_H-M   'P 1'
#
loop_
_entity.id
_entity.type
_entity.pdbx_description
1 polymer ?
#
loop_
_entity_poly.entity_id
_entity_poly.type
_entity_poly.pdbx_seq_one_letter_code
_entity_poly.pdbx_strand_id
1 'polypeptide(L)'
;MQSTDEIDHTQEPSIAEQIETVQVENADQPMDAESDAANEQLALLQAIPELMDKLAQQPWQYEAHVQLIQALGKVDMAEELEATRQRMHDIYPLTEAMWLEWIQDVKATSQDPENRERIKTLYLEAAEDYLSIPIWKSYVDYVISKYKADTGIAADEEGQEEKSSGLSKEDLETLTLDTRTDLLTAVNATRYHIVKSHEVWNAYMAFELELLDLDPSKDNIERVRSLYLDRLQTIHMAWDQTFEGFSTFISAHDNANYEETMVTITKKCARTKEAVGERELMESELVGALKNNDLITFFEYIKKEERAKSSVPLMQGLYERAVAVHCTDAGLWEDYLLFQVS
;
A
#
# COMPACT_ATOMS: atom_id res chain seq x y z
N MET A 1 10.68 -88.96 -59.06
CA MET A 1 11.63 -88.86 -57.94
C MET A 1 10.95 -87.97 -56.91
N GLN A 2 10.20 -88.54 -55.96
CA GLN A 2 10.64 -89.01 -54.63
C GLN A 2 11.27 -87.91 -53.76
N SER A 3 10.74 -87.83 -52.52
CA SER A 3 11.28 -87.23 -51.29
C SER A 3 11.23 -85.70 -51.18
N THR A 4 10.31 -85.15 -50.37
CA THR A 4 10.36 -84.91 -48.90
C THR A 4 11.32 -83.79 -48.52
N ASP A 5 10.75 -82.67 -48.03
CA ASP A 5 11.14 -81.87 -46.84
C ASP A 5 10.20 -80.65 -46.82
N GLU A 6 9.19 -80.62 -45.95
CA GLU A 6 9.21 -80.09 -44.57
C GLU A 6 9.20 -78.54 -44.47
N ILE A 7 7.96 -78.03 -44.31
CA ILE A 7 7.47 -77.00 -43.36
C ILE A 7 8.23 -75.66 -43.29
N ASP A 8 7.57 -74.56 -43.71
CA ASP A 8 7.40 -73.39 -42.83
C ASP A 8 6.18 -72.53 -43.23
N HIS A 9 5.60 -71.94 -42.21
CA HIS A 9 4.26 -71.41 -42.03
C HIS A 9 3.93 -70.12 -42.81
N THR A 10 2.72 -70.05 -43.36
CA THR A 10 1.92 -68.82 -43.42
C THR A 10 0.44 -69.18 -43.27
N GLN A 11 -0.01 -69.12 -42.01
CA GLN A 11 -1.42 -69.29 -41.63
C GLN A 11 -2.20 -68.00 -41.86
N GLU A 12 -3.37 -68.17 -42.47
CA GLU A 12 -4.50 -67.23 -42.50
C GLU A 12 -4.86 -66.74 -41.08
N PRO A 13 -5.25 -65.48 -40.87
CA PRO A 13 -5.76 -65.07 -39.57
C PRO A 13 -7.27 -65.34 -39.48
N SER A 14 -7.64 -66.21 -38.53
CA SER A 14 -8.99 -66.40 -38.03
C SER A 14 -9.08 -65.92 -36.57
N ILE A 15 -9.94 -64.93 -36.35
CA ILE A 15 -10.82 -64.69 -35.20
C ILE A 15 -10.21 -64.76 -33.78
N ALA A 16 -10.07 -63.57 -33.16
CA ALA A 16 -10.13 -63.31 -31.72
C ALA A 16 -10.74 -61.89 -31.56
N GLU A 17 -11.94 -61.75 -30.96
CA GLU A 17 -12.16 -61.21 -29.59
C GLU A 17 -11.78 -59.71 -29.48
N GLN A 18 -12.64 -58.72 -29.17
CA GLN A 18 -13.52 -58.52 -28.01
C GLN A 18 -14.43 -57.27 -28.18
N ILE A 19 -15.69 -57.40 -27.78
CA ILE A 19 -16.49 -56.56 -26.86
C ILE A 19 -16.36 -55.02 -26.90
N GLU A 20 -17.44 -54.37 -27.34
CA GLU A 20 -18.21 -53.29 -26.66
C GLU A 20 -17.45 -52.27 -25.80
N THR A 21 -17.51 -50.99 -26.17
CA THR A 21 -17.90 -49.91 -25.23
C THR A 21 -18.24 -48.65 -26.01
N VAL A 22 -19.51 -48.26 -25.95
CA VAL A 22 -19.94 -46.88 -26.14
C VAL A 22 -19.31 -46.08 -25.01
N GLN A 23 -18.25 -45.32 -25.29
CA GLN A 23 -17.79 -44.29 -24.38
C GLN A 23 -18.81 -43.15 -24.42
N VAL A 24 -19.66 -43.13 -23.39
CA VAL A 24 -20.35 -41.93 -22.93
C VAL A 24 -19.26 -40.94 -22.56
N GLU A 25 -19.03 -39.94 -23.41
CA GLU A 25 -18.31 -38.74 -23.00
C GLU A 25 -19.19 -38.03 -21.95
N ASN A 26 -18.83 -38.24 -20.68
CA ASN A 26 -19.32 -37.43 -19.57
C ASN A 26 -18.94 -35.98 -19.85
N ALA A 27 -19.93 -35.18 -20.24
CA ALA A 27 -19.90 -33.74 -20.09
C ALA A 27 -20.06 -33.42 -18.60
N ASP A 28 -18.97 -33.54 -17.84
CA ASP A 28 -18.88 -33.00 -16.49
C ASP A 28 -18.57 -31.50 -16.62
N GLN A 29 -19.63 -30.71 -16.86
CA GLN A 29 -19.64 -29.25 -16.79
C GLN A 29 -20.20 -28.83 -15.42
N PRO A 30 -19.72 -27.72 -14.82
CA PRO A 30 -19.88 -27.39 -13.40
C PRO A 30 -21.27 -26.81 -13.10
N MET A 31 -22.31 -27.65 -13.08
CA MET A 31 -23.69 -27.18 -12.87
C MET A 31 -24.03 -26.86 -11.40
N ASP A 32 -23.27 -27.41 -10.44
CA ASP A 32 -23.51 -27.18 -9.00
C ASP A 32 -23.04 -25.79 -8.52
N ALA A 33 -21.98 -25.22 -9.11
CA ALA A 33 -21.38 -23.96 -8.65
C ALA A 33 -22.24 -22.72 -8.97
N GLU A 34 -22.94 -22.69 -10.10
CA GLU A 34 -23.87 -21.59 -10.46
C GLU A 34 -25.12 -21.58 -9.56
N SER A 35 -25.62 -22.76 -9.18
CA SER A 35 -26.76 -22.89 -8.27
C SER A 35 -26.42 -22.40 -6.86
N ASP A 36 -25.23 -22.71 -6.36
CA ASP A 36 -24.79 -22.29 -5.02
C ASP A 36 -24.56 -20.78 -4.94
N ALA A 37 -23.96 -20.17 -5.98
CA ALA A 37 -23.77 -18.71 -6.05
C ALA A 37 -25.10 -17.93 -6.08
N ALA A 38 -26.08 -18.41 -6.85
CA ALA A 38 -27.41 -17.79 -6.92
C ALA A 38 -28.15 -17.89 -5.57
N ASN A 39 -28.01 -19.02 -4.85
CA ASN A 39 -28.58 -19.19 -3.52
C ASN A 39 -27.93 -18.27 -2.48
N GLU A 40 -26.61 -18.07 -2.55
CA GLU A 40 -25.89 -17.12 -1.68
C GLU A 40 -26.38 -15.69 -1.93
N GLN A 41 -26.47 -15.27 -3.19
CA GLN A 41 -26.90 -13.91 -3.54
C GLN A 41 -28.34 -13.62 -3.09
N LEU A 42 -29.23 -14.62 -3.20
CA LEU A 42 -30.60 -14.51 -2.70
C LEU A 42 -30.66 -14.40 -1.16
N ALA A 43 -29.82 -15.15 -0.44
CA ALA A 43 -29.74 -15.07 1.01
C ALA A 43 -29.27 -13.67 1.49
N LEU A 44 -28.29 -13.08 0.78
CA LEU A 44 -27.82 -11.72 1.07
C LEU A 44 -28.90 -10.67 0.84
N LEU A 45 -29.64 -10.75 -0.27
CA LEU A 45 -30.78 -9.88 -0.56
C LEU A 45 -31.86 -9.92 0.52
N GLN A 46 -32.08 -11.08 1.14
CA GLN A 46 -33.05 -11.23 2.24
C GLN A 46 -32.52 -10.66 3.56
N ALA A 47 -31.21 -10.73 3.81
CA ALA A 47 -30.60 -10.22 5.04
C ALA A 47 -30.46 -8.69 5.07
N ILE A 48 -30.29 -8.04 3.90
CA ILE A 48 -30.08 -6.57 3.81
C ILE A 48 -31.18 -5.76 4.53
N PRO A 49 -32.49 -5.97 4.27
CA PRO A 49 -33.54 -5.22 4.97
C PRO A 49 -33.52 -5.40 6.50
N GLU A 50 -33.24 -6.62 6.98
CA GLU A 50 -33.16 -6.90 8.41
C GLU A 50 -32.00 -6.14 9.07
N LEU A 51 -30.85 -6.10 8.41
CA LEU A 51 -29.67 -5.35 8.87
C LEU A 51 -29.95 -3.84 8.85
N MET A 52 -30.61 -3.33 7.81
CA MET A 52 -31.01 -1.92 7.72
C MET A 52 -31.98 -1.53 8.85
N ASP A 53 -33.01 -2.33 9.11
CA ASP A 53 -33.97 -2.11 10.20
C ASP A 53 -33.28 -2.14 11.58
N LYS A 54 -32.33 -3.06 11.75
CA LYS A 54 -31.53 -3.17 12.98
C LYS A 54 -30.68 -1.91 13.20
N LEU A 55 -30.01 -1.41 12.17
CA LEU A 55 -29.21 -0.20 12.23
C LEU A 55 -30.06 1.06 12.38
N ALA A 56 -31.29 1.08 11.85
CA ALA A 56 -32.23 2.18 12.08
C ALA A 56 -32.64 2.27 13.57
N GLN A 57 -32.75 1.13 14.26
CA GLN A 57 -33.06 1.09 15.69
C GLN A 57 -31.83 1.29 16.57
N GLN A 58 -30.67 0.78 16.15
CA GLN A 58 -29.42 0.80 16.92
C GLN A 58 -28.24 1.16 16.01
N PRO A 59 -28.02 2.46 15.71
CA PRO A 59 -26.98 2.91 14.79
C PRO A 59 -25.54 2.56 15.20
N TRP A 60 -25.28 2.32 16.48
CA TRP A 60 -23.96 2.01 17.06
C TRP A 60 -23.61 0.51 17.01
N GLN A 61 -24.34 -0.32 16.27
CA GLN A 61 -23.98 -1.73 16.14
C GLN A 61 -22.89 -1.93 15.08
N TYR A 62 -21.63 -1.94 15.52
CA TYR A 62 -20.46 -2.15 14.66
C TYR A 62 -20.60 -3.38 13.74
N GLU A 63 -20.89 -4.54 14.32
CA GLU A 63 -20.99 -5.80 13.56
C GLU A 63 -22.12 -5.78 12.51
N ALA A 64 -23.22 -5.06 12.79
CA ALA A 64 -24.32 -4.94 11.84
C ALA A 64 -23.93 -4.08 10.62
N HIS A 65 -23.12 -3.03 10.82
CA HIS A 65 -22.55 -2.26 9.71
C HIS A 65 -21.60 -3.11 8.86
N VAL A 66 -20.68 -3.85 9.49
CA VAL A 66 -19.73 -4.72 8.77
C VAL A 66 -20.47 -5.76 7.92
N GLN A 67 -21.46 -6.44 8.49
CA GLN A 67 -22.27 -7.43 7.76
C GLN A 67 -23.06 -6.79 6.61
N LEU A 68 -23.61 -5.58 6.80
CA LEU A 68 -24.33 -4.88 5.75
C LEU A 68 -23.41 -4.45 4.61
N ILE A 69 -22.22 -3.92 4.91
CA ILE A 69 -21.20 -3.56 3.91
C ILE A 69 -20.80 -4.79 3.08
N GLN A 70 -20.52 -5.92 3.75
CA GLN A 70 -20.17 -7.17 3.07
C GLN A 70 -21.31 -7.71 2.19
N ALA A 71 -22.56 -7.60 2.67
CA ALA A 71 -23.72 -8.02 1.89
C ALA A 71 -23.92 -7.13 0.67
N LEU A 72 -23.89 -5.81 0.83
CA LEU A 72 -24.08 -4.84 -0.26
C LEU A 72 -22.97 -4.95 -1.33
N GLY A 73 -21.71 -5.16 -0.92
CA GLY A 73 -20.59 -5.34 -1.84
C GLY A 73 -20.72 -6.56 -2.75
N LYS A 74 -21.50 -7.57 -2.35
CA LYS A 74 -21.77 -8.77 -3.16
C LYS A 74 -22.98 -8.66 -4.07
N VAL A 75 -23.79 -7.60 -3.95
CA VAL A 75 -25.13 -7.53 -4.58
C VAL A 75 -25.30 -6.37 -5.57
N ASP A 76 -24.20 -5.77 -6.04
CA ASP A 76 -24.22 -4.69 -7.06
C ASP A 76 -25.11 -3.49 -6.67
N MET A 77 -25.18 -3.18 -5.37
CA MET A 77 -25.92 -2.04 -4.80
C MET A 77 -24.93 -0.95 -4.36
N ALA A 78 -24.28 -0.31 -5.33
CA ALA A 78 -23.15 0.59 -5.09
C ALA A 78 -23.52 1.86 -4.30
N GLU A 79 -24.68 2.46 -4.56
CA GLU A 79 -25.13 3.68 -3.85
C GLU A 79 -25.40 3.40 -2.37
N GLU A 80 -26.08 2.29 -2.09
CA GLU A 80 -26.36 1.86 -0.71
C GLU A 80 -25.09 1.43 0.03
N LEU A 81 -24.13 0.83 -0.67
CA LEU A 81 -22.82 0.46 -0.12
C LEU A 81 -22.06 1.71 0.32
N GLU A 82 -21.93 2.71 -0.56
CA GLU A 82 -21.31 4.01 -0.26
C GLU A 82 -21.98 4.67 0.95
N ALA A 83 -23.32 4.77 0.94
CA ALA A 83 -24.08 5.38 2.01
C ALA A 83 -23.94 4.63 3.34
N THR A 84 -23.73 3.31 3.32
CA THR A 84 -23.51 2.51 4.52
C THR A 84 -22.11 2.70 5.06
N ARG A 85 -21.08 2.73 4.20
CA ARG A 85 -19.70 3.02 4.58
C ARG A 85 -19.57 4.40 5.21
N GLN A 86 -20.19 5.43 4.63
CA GLN A 86 -20.23 6.77 5.20
C GLN A 86 -20.93 6.80 6.57
N ARG A 87 -22.10 6.17 6.70
CA ARG A 87 -22.83 6.09 7.98
C ARG A 87 -22.02 5.39 9.07
N MET A 88 -21.20 4.40 8.70
CA MET A 88 -20.31 3.75 9.65
C MET A 88 -19.15 4.68 10.05
N HIS A 89 -18.55 5.38 9.08
CA HIS A 89 -17.47 6.35 9.31
C HIS A 89 -17.89 7.51 10.21
N ASP A 90 -19.11 8.02 10.04
CA ASP A 90 -19.67 9.09 10.88
C ASP A 90 -19.72 8.72 12.38
N ILE A 91 -19.67 7.43 12.70
CA ILE A 91 -19.76 6.91 14.08
C ILE A 91 -18.41 6.35 14.55
N TYR A 92 -17.62 5.75 13.65
CA TYR A 92 -16.39 5.04 13.97
C TYR A 92 -15.29 5.35 12.96
N PRO A 93 -14.04 5.54 13.41
CA PRO A 93 -12.88 5.42 12.52
C PRO A 93 -12.89 4.05 11.82
N LEU A 94 -12.68 4.02 10.50
CA LEU A 94 -12.69 2.76 9.77
C LEU A 94 -11.33 2.07 9.85
N THR A 95 -11.35 0.73 9.84
CA THR A 95 -10.09 -0.03 9.83
C THR A 95 -9.35 0.15 8.50
N GLU A 96 -8.05 -0.10 8.51
CA GLU A 96 -7.20 0.08 7.34
C GLU A 96 -7.71 -0.73 6.14
N ALA A 97 -8.14 -1.96 6.40
CA ALA A 97 -8.70 -2.84 5.39
C ALA A 97 -10.01 -2.28 4.80
N MET A 98 -10.89 -1.72 5.63
CA MET A 98 -12.17 -1.15 5.17
C MET A 98 -11.96 0.09 4.30
N TRP A 99 -11.02 0.97 4.67
CA TRP A 99 -10.65 2.12 3.85
C TRP A 99 -10.07 1.69 2.50
N LEU A 100 -9.12 0.75 2.51
CA LEU A 100 -8.49 0.26 1.28
C LEU A 100 -9.48 -0.47 0.37
N GLU A 101 -10.39 -1.27 0.92
CA GLU A 101 -11.47 -1.93 0.17
C GLU A 101 -12.39 -0.89 -0.48
N TRP A 102 -12.83 0.11 0.29
CA TRP A 102 -13.67 1.18 -0.22
C TRP A 102 -13.01 1.94 -1.37
N ILE A 103 -11.75 2.35 -1.18
CA ILE A 103 -10.97 3.02 -2.22
C ILE A 103 -10.82 2.15 -3.46
N GLN A 104 -10.62 0.84 -3.28
CA GLN A 104 -10.46 -0.10 -4.39
C GLN A 104 -11.76 -0.24 -5.20
N ASP A 105 -12.92 -0.27 -4.54
CA ASP A 105 -14.22 -0.31 -5.23
C ASP A 105 -14.45 0.95 -6.07
N VAL A 106 -14.13 2.12 -5.54
CA VAL A 106 -14.25 3.39 -6.28
C VAL A 106 -13.27 3.46 -7.45
N LYS A 107 -12.07 2.89 -7.30
CA LYS A 107 -11.12 2.72 -8.42
C LYS A 107 -11.67 1.78 -9.50
N ALA A 108 -12.32 0.68 -9.12
CA ALA A 108 -12.85 -0.31 -10.04
C ALA A 108 -13.99 0.24 -10.92
N THR A 109 -14.78 1.17 -10.38
CA THR A 109 -15.86 1.85 -11.10
C THR A 109 -15.39 3.09 -11.87
N SER A 110 -14.08 3.42 -11.85
CA SER A 110 -13.57 4.67 -12.42
C SER A 110 -13.28 4.60 -13.93
N GLN A 111 -14.12 5.30 -14.71
CA GLN A 111 -13.72 5.84 -16.04
C GLN A 111 -13.81 7.38 -16.10
N ASP A 112 -14.29 8.03 -15.04
CA ASP A 112 -14.60 9.47 -15.03
C ASP A 112 -13.64 10.33 -14.19
N PRO A 113 -13.40 11.60 -14.59
CA PRO A 113 -12.60 12.56 -13.82
C PRO A 113 -13.12 12.83 -12.40
N GLU A 114 -14.44 12.82 -12.17
CA GLU A 114 -15.03 13.05 -10.85
C GLU A 114 -14.62 11.95 -9.85
N ASN A 115 -14.50 10.71 -10.31
CA ASN A 115 -14.05 9.60 -9.48
C ASN A 115 -12.59 9.78 -9.03
N ARG A 116 -11.75 10.47 -9.81
CA ARG A 116 -10.35 10.72 -9.43
C ARG A 116 -10.21 11.63 -8.22
N GLU A 117 -11.02 12.69 -8.15
CA GLU A 117 -11.07 13.57 -6.99
C GLU A 117 -11.65 12.83 -5.79
N ARG A 118 -12.72 12.04 -5.98
CA ARG A 118 -13.28 11.22 -4.90
C ARG A 118 -12.26 10.24 -4.31
N ILE A 119 -11.46 9.55 -5.14
CA ILE A 119 -10.40 8.65 -4.67
C ILE A 119 -9.40 9.41 -3.81
N LYS A 120 -8.96 10.60 -4.25
CA LYS A 120 -8.05 11.44 -3.46
C LYS A 120 -8.68 11.84 -2.13
N THR A 121 -9.94 12.29 -2.14
CA THR A 121 -10.67 12.63 -0.91
C THR A 121 -10.75 11.45 0.05
N LEU A 122 -11.07 10.24 -0.42
CA LEU A 122 -11.11 9.04 0.43
C LEU A 122 -9.76 8.74 1.11
N TYR A 123 -8.65 8.89 0.39
CA TYR A 123 -7.32 8.71 1.00
C TYR A 123 -7.04 9.73 2.09
N LEU A 124 -7.47 10.99 1.90
CA LEU A 124 -7.28 12.05 2.89
C LEU A 124 -8.20 11.87 4.10
N GLU A 125 -9.47 11.52 3.89
CA GLU A 125 -10.42 11.15 4.96
C GLU A 125 -9.87 9.98 5.78
N ALA A 126 -9.36 8.95 5.12
CA ALA A 126 -8.75 7.81 5.81
C ALA A 126 -7.51 8.18 6.64
N ALA A 127 -6.75 9.19 6.20
CA ALA A 127 -5.59 9.69 6.92
C ALA A 127 -5.93 10.60 8.10
N GLU A 128 -7.15 11.14 8.16
CA GLU A 128 -7.66 11.91 9.30
C GLU A 128 -8.03 11.00 10.48
N ASP A 129 -8.45 9.76 10.22
CA ASP A 129 -8.80 8.79 11.25
C ASP A 129 -7.58 8.41 12.11
N TYR A 130 -6.45 8.08 11.48
CA TYR A 130 -5.17 7.75 12.12
C TYR A 130 -4.03 7.62 11.10
N LEU A 131 -2.79 7.63 11.60
CA LEU A 131 -1.60 7.38 10.77
C LEU A 131 -1.52 5.90 10.34
N SER A 132 -1.80 5.63 9.06
CA SER A 132 -1.56 4.33 8.42
C SER A 132 -0.55 4.44 7.27
N ILE A 133 0.59 3.77 7.41
CA ILE A 133 1.60 3.72 6.34
C ILE A 133 1.09 2.99 5.10
N PRO A 134 0.39 1.84 5.20
CA PRO A 134 -0.21 1.20 4.02
C PRO A 134 -1.18 2.09 3.23
N ILE A 135 -2.02 2.89 3.90
CA ILE A 135 -2.92 3.85 3.23
C ILE A 135 -2.10 4.92 2.50
N TRP A 136 -1.12 5.54 3.16
CA TRP A 136 -0.25 6.54 2.53
C TRP A 136 0.58 5.97 1.37
N LYS A 137 1.04 4.72 1.48
CA LYS A 137 1.78 4.05 0.40
C LYS A 137 0.86 3.81 -0.81
N SER A 138 -0.35 3.32 -0.56
CA SER A 138 -1.39 3.12 -1.58
C SER A 138 -1.78 4.45 -2.26
N TYR A 139 -1.84 5.55 -1.50
CA TYR A 139 -2.06 6.90 -2.03
C TYR A 139 -0.92 7.34 -2.96
N VAL A 140 0.33 7.21 -2.52
CA VAL A 140 1.50 7.56 -3.33
C VAL A 140 1.55 6.75 -4.62
N ASP A 141 1.29 5.44 -4.55
CA ASP A 141 1.27 4.57 -5.72
C ASP A 141 0.17 4.98 -6.70
N TYR A 142 -1.01 5.35 -6.20
CA TYR A 142 -2.09 5.90 -7.02
C TYR A 142 -1.70 7.22 -7.70
N VAL A 143 -1.12 8.17 -6.94
CA VAL A 143 -0.69 9.48 -7.46
C VAL A 143 0.37 9.33 -8.56
N ILE A 144 1.37 8.48 -8.35
CA ILE A 144 2.41 8.20 -9.35
C ILE A 144 1.81 7.51 -10.58
N SER A 145 0.94 6.51 -10.38
CA SER A 145 0.29 5.80 -11.49
C SER A 145 -0.57 6.74 -12.33
N LYS A 146 -1.31 7.64 -11.68
CA LYS A 146 -2.08 8.70 -12.34
C LYS A 146 -1.17 9.61 -13.16
N TYR A 147 -0.08 10.09 -12.57
CA TYR A 147 0.89 10.94 -13.29
C TYR A 147 1.43 10.24 -14.54
N LYS A 148 1.84 8.97 -14.44
CA LYS A 148 2.34 8.19 -15.58
C LYS A 148 1.27 8.01 -16.66
N ALA A 149 0.02 7.76 -16.27
CA ALA A 149 -1.10 7.65 -17.22
C ALA A 149 -1.40 8.98 -17.93
N ASP A 150 -1.40 10.10 -17.20
CA ASP A 150 -1.69 11.43 -17.74
C ASP A 150 -0.55 11.96 -18.65
N THR A 151 0.70 11.62 -18.32
CA THR A 151 1.89 12.08 -19.07
C THR A 151 2.33 11.14 -20.19
N GLY A 152 1.82 9.91 -20.21
CA GLY A 152 2.24 8.88 -21.16
C GLY A 152 3.63 8.29 -20.86
N ILE A 153 4.22 8.60 -19.70
CA ILE A 153 5.51 8.03 -19.23
C ILE A 153 5.27 6.62 -18.64
N ALA A 154 4.49 5.79 -19.33
CA ALA A 154 4.38 4.39 -18.98
C ALA A 154 5.74 3.72 -19.25
N ALA A 155 6.18 2.87 -18.32
CA ALA A 155 7.38 2.06 -18.52
C ALA A 155 7.07 1.01 -19.61
N ASP A 156 7.41 1.33 -20.85
CA ASP A 156 7.38 0.35 -21.93
C ASP A 156 8.50 -0.68 -21.67
N GLU A 157 8.15 -1.87 -21.15
CA GLU A 157 9.02 -3.04 -21.27
C GLU A 157 9.16 -3.50 -22.74
N GLU A 158 8.35 -2.96 -23.67
CA GLU A 158 8.32 -3.39 -25.06
C GLU A 158 8.15 -2.22 -26.04
N GLY A 159 9.06 -1.24 -26.01
CA GLY A 159 9.48 -0.37 -27.13
C GLY A 159 8.46 -0.03 -28.24
N GLN A 160 7.23 0.35 -27.89
CA GLN A 160 6.21 0.78 -28.85
C GLN A 160 5.87 2.25 -28.61
N GLU A 161 6.41 3.09 -29.50
CA GLU A 161 6.01 4.47 -29.80
C GLU A 161 5.50 5.30 -28.62
N GLU A 162 6.41 6.11 -28.07
CA GLU A 162 6.14 7.25 -27.19
C GLU A 162 4.82 7.92 -27.56
N LYS A 163 3.77 7.60 -26.82
CA LYS A 163 2.53 8.36 -26.86
C LYS A 163 2.84 9.67 -26.17
N SER A 164 3.37 10.65 -26.92
CA SER A 164 3.50 12.02 -26.43
C SER A 164 2.11 12.41 -25.94
N SER A 165 1.96 12.74 -24.66
CA SER A 165 0.68 12.98 -23.98
C SER A 165 -0.17 14.11 -24.57
N GLY A 166 0.28 14.74 -25.67
CA GLY A 166 -0.36 15.88 -26.29
C GLY A 166 -0.35 17.13 -25.40
N LEU A 167 0.24 17.03 -24.21
CA LEU A 167 0.33 18.10 -23.23
C LEU A 167 1.33 19.15 -23.69
N SER A 168 0.98 20.42 -23.46
CA SER A 168 1.95 21.49 -23.58
C SER A 168 3.04 21.36 -22.51
N LYS A 169 4.17 22.04 -22.71
CA LYS A 169 5.25 22.04 -21.72
C LYS A 169 4.78 22.63 -20.39
N GLU A 170 3.97 23.68 -20.47
CA GLU A 170 3.39 24.37 -19.31
C GLU A 170 2.41 23.47 -18.53
N ASP A 171 1.58 22.69 -19.24
CA ASP A 171 0.66 21.73 -18.61
C ASP A 171 1.42 20.59 -17.93
N LEU A 172 2.48 20.07 -18.58
CA LEU A 172 3.33 19.03 -18.00
C LEU A 172 4.05 19.52 -16.74
N GLU A 173 4.57 20.75 -16.76
CA GLU A 173 5.22 21.37 -15.60
C GLU A 173 4.21 21.55 -14.44
N THR A 174 3.01 22.05 -14.73
CA THR A 174 1.93 22.20 -13.74
C THR A 174 1.55 20.86 -13.12
N LEU A 175 1.29 19.83 -13.94
CA LEU A 175 0.94 18.49 -13.47
C LEU A 175 2.06 17.87 -12.61
N THR A 176 3.33 18.12 -12.97
CA THR A 176 4.49 17.65 -12.21
C THR A 176 4.56 18.34 -10.84
N LEU A 177 4.28 19.63 -10.76
CA LEU A 177 4.24 20.38 -9.50
C LEU A 177 3.09 19.92 -8.59
N ASP A 178 1.91 19.69 -9.15
CA ASP A 178 0.75 19.18 -8.41
C ASP A 178 1.03 17.78 -7.86
N THR A 179 1.58 16.89 -8.69
CA THR A 179 2.01 15.54 -8.29
C THR A 179 3.03 15.59 -7.17
N ARG A 180 4.04 16.46 -7.28
CA ARG A 180 5.03 16.67 -6.21
C ARG A 180 4.38 17.14 -4.91
N THR A 181 3.38 18.01 -4.98
CA THR A 181 2.66 18.51 -3.81
C THR A 181 1.90 17.37 -3.11
N ASP A 182 1.24 16.52 -3.88
CA ASP A 182 0.51 15.35 -3.35
C ASP A 182 1.47 14.33 -2.71
N LEU A 183 2.59 14.03 -3.37
CA LEU A 183 3.60 13.13 -2.83
C LEU A 183 4.27 13.70 -1.57
N LEU A 184 4.59 14.99 -1.54
CA LEU A 184 5.15 15.65 -0.37
C LEU A 184 4.18 15.69 0.81
N THR A 185 2.87 15.75 0.56
CA THR A 185 1.85 15.62 1.60
C THR A 185 2.00 14.29 2.33
N ALA A 186 2.10 13.19 1.59
CA ALA A 186 2.31 11.85 2.14
C ALA A 186 3.67 11.70 2.86
N VAL A 187 4.74 12.23 2.27
CA VAL A 187 6.07 12.21 2.87
C VAL A 187 6.08 12.96 4.21
N ASN A 188 5.42 14.11 4.29
CA ASN A 188 5.38 14.90 5.51
C ASN A 188 4.52 14.24 6.59
N ALA A 189 3.35 13.69 6.23
CA ALA A 189 2.46 13.00 7.16
C ALA A 189 3.14 11.78 7.79
N THR A 190 3.96 11.06 7.01
CA THR A 190 4.63 9.84 7.49
C THR A 190 6.04 10.07 8.02
N ARG A 191 6.59 11.29 7.92
CA ARG A 191 8.01 11.61 8.14
C ARG A 191 8.59 11.03 9.42
N TYR A 192 7.83 11.11 10.52
CA TYR A 192 8.27 10.73 11.86
C TYR A 192 7.94 9.29 12.24
N HIS A 193 7.32 8.52 11.35
CA HIS A 193 7.18 7.09 11.54
C HIS A 193 8.56 6.42 11.32
N ILE A 194 9.33 6.28 12.40
CA ILE A 194 10.74 5.88 12.36
C ILE A 194 10.97 4.58 11.58
N VAL A 195 10.12 3.58 11.79
CA VAL A 195 10.29 2.24 11.18
C VAL A 195 9.94 2.23 9.70
N LYS A 196 8.76 2.76 9.31
CA LYS A 196 8.17 2.54 7.98
C LYS A 196 8.06 3.78 7.08
N SER A 197 8.42 4.98 7.55
CA SER A 197 8.38 6.22 6.73
C SER A 197 9.19 6.13 5.44
N HIS A 198 10.19 5.25 5.40
CA HIS A 198 11.01 5.01 4.22
C HIS A 198 10.21 4.41 3.06
N GLU A 199 9.13 3.66 3.30
CA GLU A 199 8.31 3.06 2.25
C GLU A 199 7.66 4.14 1.36
N VAL A 200 7.17 5.21 1.98
CA VAL A 200 6.54 6.35 1.30
C VAL A 200 7.60 7.27 0.69
N TRP A 201 8.65 7.60 1.44
CA TRP A 201 9.72 8.47 0.95
C TRP A 201 10.49 7.86 -0.23
N ASN A 202 10.74 6.54 -0.22
CA ASN A 202 11.44 5.86 -1.32
C ASN A 202 10.64 5.94 -2.62
N ALA A 203 9.31 5.81 -2.57
CA ALA A 203 8.47 5.94 -3.75
C ALA A 203 8.51 7.37 -4.33
N TYR A 204 8.49 8.39 -3.47
CA TYR A 204 8.68 9.79 -3.90
C TYR A 204 10.09 10.04 -4.47
N MET A 205 11.14 9.52 -3.83
CA MET A 205 12.51 9.66 -4.31
C MET A 205 12.70 8.94 -5.66
N ALA A 206 12.12 7.76 -5.84
CA ALA A 206 12.14 7.05 -7.13
C ALA A 206 11.48 7.87 -8.23
N PHE A 207 10.33 8.49 -7.95
CA PHE A 207 9.68 9.42 -8.87
C PHE A 207 10.59 10.61 -9.26
N GLU A 208 11.26 11.24 -8.29
CA GLU A 208 12.17 12.37 -8.58
C GLU A 208 13.44 11.94 -9.34
N LEU A 209 13.93 10.71 -9.13
CA LEU A 209 15.03 10.14 -9.90
C LEU A 209 14.61 9.84 -11.34
N GLU A 210 13.40 9.29 -11.57
CA GLU A 210 12.85 9.11 -12.92
C GLU A 210 12.75 10.45 -13.66
N LEU A 211 12.27 11.51 -12.99
CA LEU A 211 12.24 12.86 -13.58
C LEU A 211 13.63 13.42 -13.89
N LEU A 212 14.61 13.13 -13.02
CA LEU A 212 16.00 13.55 -13.24
C LEU A 212 16.62 12.82 -14.45
N ASP A 213 16.32 11.55 -14.65
CA ASP A 213 16.80 10.78 -15.80
C ASP A 213 16.23 11.33 -17.12
N LEU A 214 14.98 11.82 -17.10
CA LEU A 214 14.34 12.48 -18.23
C LEU A 214 14.91 13.89 -18.52
N ASP A 215 15.21 14.66 -17.47
CA ASP A 215 15.82 15.99 -17.58
C ASP A 215 16.95 16.18 -16.55
N PRO A 216 18.22 15.85 -16.92
CA PRO A 216 19.38 15.98 -16.04
C PRO A 216 19.89 17.43 -15.95
N SER A 217 18.97 18.38 -15.78
CA SER A 217 19.27 19.80 -15.57
C SER A 217 19.89 20.03 -14.19
N LYS A 218 20.67 21.11 -14.07
CA LYS A 218 21.32 21.48 -12.80
C LYS A 218 20.31 21.69 -11.66
N ASP A 219 19.13 22.21 -12.00
CA ASP A 219 18.07 22.49 -11.04
C ASP A 219 17.47 21.18 -10.51
N ASN A 220 17.25 20.17 -11.38
CA ASN A 220 16.78 18.85 -10.96
C ASN A 220 17.83 18.08 -10.16
N ILE A 221 19.13 18.18 -10.52
CA ILE A 221 20.22 17.61 -9.73
C ILE A 221 20.25 18.22 -8.33
N GLU A 222 20.17 19.55 -8.21
CA GLU A 222 20.16 20.21 -6.91
C GLU A 222 18.90 19.89 -6.10
N ARG A 223 17.75 19.72 -6.77
CA ARG A 223 16.52 19.25 -6.13
C ARG A 223 16.70 17.88 -5.50
N VAL A 224 17.12 16.87 -6.27
CA VAL A 224 17.33 15.50 -5.74
C VAL A 224 18.37 15.50 -4.63
N ARG A 225 19.46 16.27 -4.79
CA ARG A 225 20.45 16.48 -3.73
C ARG A 225 19.79 17.01 -2.45
N SER A 226 18.98 18.06 -2.55
CA SER A 226 18.30 18.66 -1.39
C SER A 226 17.39 17.67 -0.67
N LEU A 227 16.69 16.79 -1.41
CA LEU A 227 15.81 15.77 -0.85
C LEU A 227 16.58 14.70 -0.06
N TYR A 228 17.72 14.22 -0.58
CA TYR A 228 18.60 13.33 0.17
C TYR A 228 19.14 14.00 1.43
N LEU A 229 19.57 15.26 1.34
CA LEU A 229 20.13 15.99 2.48
C LEU A 229 19.09 16.24 3.57
N ASP A 230 17.84 16.54 3.20
CA ASP A 230 16.72 16.64 4.15
C ASP A 230 16.47 15.29 4.84
N ARG A 231 16.40 14.21 4.04
CA ARG A 231 16.12 12.87 4.56
C ARG A 231 17.21 12.36 5.51
N LEU A 232 18.48 12.54 5.17
CA LEU A 232 19.62 12.14 6.01
C LEU A 232 19.71 12.90 7.34
N GLN A 233 18.98 14.00 7.49
CA GLN A 233 18.86 14.73 8.75
C GLN A 233 17.63 14.31 9.57
N THR A 234 16.74 13.48 9.00
CA THR A 234 15.57 12.91 9.66
C THR A 234 15.91 11.55 10.29
N ILE A 235 15.32 11.24 11.44
CA ILE A 235 15.50 9.95 12.11
C ILE A 235 14.58 8.90 11.46
N HIS A 236 15.15 7.87 10.86
CA HIS A 236 14.42 6.72 10.30
C HIS A 236 15.29 5.47 10.25
N MET A 237 14.68 4.27 10.28
CA MET A 237 15.41 3.00 10.31
C MET A 237 16.18 2.70 9.01
N ALA A 238 15.76 3.26 7.88
CA ALA A 238 16.42 3.05 6.59
C ALA A 238 17.59 4.03 6.29
N TRP A 239 18.22 4.60 7.32
CA TRP A 239 19.20 5.69 7.15
C TRP A 239 20.41 5.28 6.31
N ASP A 240 20.94 4.07 6.53
CA ASP A 240 22.10 3.58 5.80
C ASP A 240 21.78 3.36 4.30
N GLN A 241 20.59 2.85 3.97
CA GLN A 241 20.17 2.70 2.56
C GLN A 241 20.01 4.08 1.88
N THR A 242 19.47 5.08 2.59
CA THR A 242 19.40 6.44 2.05
C THR A 242 20.79 7.03 1.82
N PHE A 243 21.74 6.78 2.73
CA PHE A 243 23.11 7.26 2.60
C PHE A 243 23.85 6.60 1.43
N GLU A 244 23.62 5.30 1.21
CA GLU A 244 24.13 4.57 0.05
C GLU A 244 23.55 5.12 -1.27
N GLY A 245 22.24 5.37 -1.32
CA GLY A 245 21.59 6.02 -2.46
C GLY A 245 22.16 7.42 -2.74
N PHE A 246 22.38 8.21 -1.70
CA PHE A 246 23.02 9.53 -1.82
C PHE A 246 24.47 9.44 -2.34
N SER A 247 25.27 8.51 -1.82
CA SER A 247 26.65 8.28 -2.27
C SER A 247 26.71 7.90 -3.75
N THR A 248 25.81 7.02 -4.19
CA THR A 248 25.67 6.63 -5.60
C THR A 248 25.29 7.82 -6.46
N PHE A 249 24.31 8.62 -6.02
CA PHE A 249 23.88 9.84 -6.70
C PHE A 249 25.01 10.87 -6.85
N ILE A 250 25.77 11.16 -5.79
CA ILE A 250 26.90 12.11 -5.88
C ILE A 250 28.00 11.58 -6.79
N SER A 251 28.28 10.27 -6.76
CA SER A 251 29.25 9.64 -7.67
C SER A 251 28.84 9.81 -9.14
N ALA A 252 27.54 9.78 -9.44
CA ALA A 252 27.03 9.95 -10.80
C ALA A 252 27.02 11.43 -11.27
N HIS A 253 26.64 12.37 -10.40
CA HIS A 253 26.35 13.75 -10.80
C HIS A 253 27.37 14.80 -10.32
N ASP A 254 28.23 14.48 -9.35
CA ASP A 254 29.22 15.41 -8.79
C ASP A 254 30.50 14.70 -8.28
N ASN A 255 31.00 13.75 -9.09
CA ASN A 255 32.16 12.92 -8.72
C ASN A 255 33.41 13.75 -8.37
N ALA A 256 33.57 14.94 -8.97
CA ALA A 256 34.71 15.82 -8.73
C ALA A 256 34.79 16.29 -7.26
N ASN A 257 33.65 16.45 -6.59
CA ASN A 257 33.56 16.89 -5.20
C ASN A 257 33.11 15.76 -4.27
N TYR A 258 33.19 14.50 -4.71
CA TYR A 258 32.65 13.35 -3.99
C TYR A 258 33.20 13.24 -2.58
N GLU A 259 34.53 13.14 -2.41
CA GLU A 259 35.16 12.94 -1.10
C GLU A 259 34.82 14.08 -0.12
N GLU A 260 34.92 15.33 -0.58
CA GLU A 260 34.61 16.52 0.23
C GLU A 260 33.13 16.54 0.67
N THR A 261 32.22 16.22 -0.26
CA THR A 261 30.78 16.13 0.00
C THR A 261 30.49 15.04 1.03
N MET A 262 31.04 13.84 0.85
CA MET A 262 30.79 12.71 1.76
C MET A 262 31.32 12.98 3.17
N VAL A 263 32.51 13.59 3.31
CA VAL A 263 33.05 14.01 4.61
C VAL A 263 32.15 15.04 5.28
N THR A 264 31.69 16.04 4.52
CA THR A 264 30.82 17.11 5.02
C THR A 264 29.48 16.57 5.51
N ILE A 265 28.84 15.71 4.71
CA ILE A 265 27.53 15.13 5.05
C ILE A 265 27.64 14.15 6.22
N THR A 266 28.66 13.30 6.25
CA THR A 266 28.90 12.40 7.40
C THR A 266 29.00 13.19 8.71
N LYS A 267 29.76 14.30 8.70
CA LYS A 267 29.87 15.18 9.87
C LYS A 267 28.53 15.86 10.21
N LYS A 268 27.79 16.33 9.21
CA LYS A 268 26.50 17.03 9.39
C LYS A 268 25.44 16.10 10.00
N CYS A 269 25.39 14.85 9.56
CA CYS A 269 24.37 13.87 9.95
C CYS A 269 24.81 12.94 11.09
N ALA A 270 26.01 13.12 11.65
CA ALA A 270 26.55 12.25 12.72
C ALA A 270 25.59 12.10 13.91
N ARG A 271 24.99 13.20 14.37
CA ARG A 271 24.02 13.17 15.47
C ARG A 271 22.73 12.44 15.11
N THR A 272 22.24 12.64 13.88
CA THR A 272 21.05 11.92 13.40
C THR A 272 21.33 10.42 13.32
N LYS A 273 22.50 10.02 12.80
CA LYS A 273 22.90 8.62 12.73
C LYS A 273 23.04 7.97 14.11
N GLU A 274 23.66 8.67 15.05
CA GLU A 274 23.73 8.22 16.45
C GLU A 274 22.33 8.05 17.05
N ALA A 275 21.46 9.03 16.86
CA ALA A 275 20.07 8.99 17.30
C ALA A 275 19.25 7.85 16.67
N VAL A 276 19.54 7.45 15.41
CA VAL A 276 18.94 6.27 14.78
C VAL A 276 19.40 5.00 15.50
N GLY A 277 20.70 4.84 15.75
CA GLY A 277 21.25 3.66 16.43
C GLY A 277 20.74 3.48 17.88
N GLU A 278 20.55 4.57 18.62
CA GLU A 278 19.96 4.51 19.98
C GLU A 278 18.53 3.96 19.99
N ARG A 279 17.78 4.19 18.90
CA ARG A 279 16.38 3.80 18.73
C ARG A 279 16.24 2.42 18.12
N GLU A 280 17.16 2.03 17.24
CA GLU A 280 17.20 0.68 16.67
C GLU A 280 17.15 -0.41 17.76
N LEU A 281 17.84 -0.21 18.89
CA LEU A 281 17.77 -1.11 20.04
C LEU A 281 16.36 -1.21 20.63
N MET A 282 15.67 -0.09 20.83
CA MET A 282 14.31 -0.06 21.38
C MET A 282 13.29 -0.63 20.39
N GLU A 283 13.45 -0.33 19.11
CA GLU A 283 12.59 -0.84 18.04
C GLU A 283 12.71 -2.36 17.92
N SER A 284 13.92 -2.91 18.12
CA SER A 284 14.14 -4.35 18.17
C SER A 284 13.40 -5.00 19.36
N GLU A 285 13.43 -4.39 20.54
CA GLU A 285 12.68 -4.86 21.72
C GLU A 285 11.17 -4.83 21.47
N LEU A 286 10.68 -3.77 20.81
CA LEU A 286 9.26 -3.64 20.45
C LEU A 286 8.76 -4.74 19.51
N VAL A 287 9.59 -5.30 18.62
CA VAL A 287 9.17 -6.43 17.76
C VAL A 287 8.70 -7.62 18.61
N GLY A 288 9.38 -7.89 19.73
CA GLY A 288 8.96 -8.93 20.68
C GLY A 288 7.70 -8.53 21.45
N ALA A 289 7.63 -7.28 21.90
CA ALA A 289 6.50 -6.75 22.66
C ALA A 289 5.18 -6.80 21.85
N LEU A 290 5.22 -6.43 20.57
CA LEU A 290 4.06 -6.49 19.68
C LEU A 290 3.49 -7.90 19.54
N LYS A 291 4.35 -8.93 19.48
CA LYS A 291 3.90 -10.33 19.41
C LYS A 291 3.21 -10.80 20.69
N ASN A 292 3.60 -10.23 21.82
CA ASN A 292 3.09 -10.60 23.14
C ASN A 292 2.01 -9.63 23.66
N ASN A 293 1.60 -8.66 22.83
CA ASN A 293 0.68 -7.58 23.21
C ASN A 293 1.14 -6.82 24.47
N ASP A 294 2.44 -6.56 24.59
CA ASP A 294 3.05 -5.91 25.75
C ASP A 294 3.13 -4.39 25.58
N LEU A 295 2.24 -3.68 26.29
CA LEU A 295 2.21 -2.22 26.33
C LEU A 295 3.32 -1.62 27.21
N ILE A 296 3.91 -2.38 28.14
CA ILE A 296 4.93 -1.86 29.07
C ILE A 296 6.17 -1.40 28.31
N THR A 297 6.61 -2.18 27.31
CA THR A 297 7.76 -1.83 26.47
C THR A 297 7.54 -0.49 25.74
N PHE A 298 6.33 -0.19 25.27
CA PHE A 298 6.00 1.12 24.69
C PHE A 298 6.17 2.25 25.72
N PHE A 299 5.66 2.09 26.94
CA PHE A 299 5.82 3.10 27.99
C PHE A 299 7.28 3.31 28.41
N GLU A 300 8.08 2.25 28.46
CA GLU A 300 9.52 2.36 28.70
C GLU A 300 10.21 3.17 27.61
N TYR A 301 9.81 2.92 26.36
CA TYR A 301 10.34 3.67 25.22
C TYR A 301 9.93 5.15 25.26
N ILE A 302 8.65 5.44 25.50
CA ILE A 302 8.12 6.81 25.65
C ILE A 302 8.88 7.56 26.76
N LYS A 303 9.04 6.95 27.94
CA LYS A 303 9.79 7.56 29.06
C LYS A 303 11.25 7.83 28.73
N LYS A 304 11.89 6.97 27.93
CA LYS A 304 13.26 7.18 27.47
C LYS A 304 13.34 8.40 26.55
N GLU A 305 12.41 8.52 25.62
CA GLU A 305 12.34 9.64 24.67
C GLU A 305 11.99 10.97 25.37
N GLU A 306 11.11 10.96 26.39
CA GLU A 306 10.84 12.12 27.25
C GLU A 306 12.09 12.62 27.97
N ARG A 307 12.86 11.70 28.57
CA ARG A 307 14.12 12.03 29.25
C ARG A 307 15.16 12.59 28.28
N ALA A 308 15.17 12.08 27.05
CA ALA A 308 16.03 12.58 25.97
C ALA A 308 15.57 13.93 25.41
N LYS A 309 14.37 14.41 25.78
CA LYS A 309 13.75 15.63 25.27
C LYS A 309 13.62 15.62 23.75
N SER A 310 13.17 14.49 23.23
CA SER A 310 12.95 14.30 21.81
C SER A 310 11.89 15.25 21.26
N SER A 311 11.91 15.43 19.94
CA SER A 311 10.98 16.35 19.27
C SER A 311 9.53 15.88 19.44
N VAL A 312 8.62 16.85 19.53
CA VAL A 312 7.17 16.58 19.66
C VAL A 312 6.67 15.62 18.57
N PRO A 313 6.99 15.78 17.28
CA PRO A 313 6.50 14.85 16.25
C PRO A 313 7.01 13.42 16.40
N LEU A 314 8.22 13.23 16.96
CA LEU A 314 8.75 11.89 17.21
C LEU A 314 8.01 11.21 18.36
N MET A 315 7.72 11.96 19.43
CA MET A 315 6.88 11.49 20.53
C MET A 315 5.46 11.14 20.07
N GLN A 316 4.84 12.02 19.26
CA GLN A 316 3.52 11.78 18.67
C GLN A 316 3.50 10.48 17.86
N GLY A 317 4.48 10.28 16.96
CA GLY A 317 4.57 9.05 16.18
C GLY A 317 4.73 7.78 17.03
N LEU A 318 5.38 7.86 18.20
CA LEU A 318 5.49 6.73 19.12
C LEU A 318 4.15 6.43 19.83
N TYR A 319 3.45 7.47 20.29
CA TYR A 319 2.11 7.31 20.86
C TYR A 319 1.10 6.78 19.83
N GLU A 320 1.09 7.33 18.62
CA GLU A 320 0.22 6.89 17.52
C GLU A 320 0.41 5.40 17.21
N ARG A 321 1.66 4.94 17.18
CA ARG A 321 1.97 3.51 17.00
C ARG A 321 1.50 2.65 18.18
N ALA A 322 1.58 3.17 19.40
CA ALA A 322 1.10 2.46 20.58
C ALA A 322 -0.43 2.34 20.55
N VAL A 323 -1.17 3.43 20.30
CA VAL A 323 -2.64 3.40 20.24
C VAL A 323 -3.17 2.61 19.06
N ALA A 324 -2.44 2.54 17.94
CA ALA A 324 -2.82 1.69 16.81
C ALA A 324 -2.87 0.19 17.18
N VAL A 325 -2.09 -0.24 18.17
CA VAL A 325 -2.04 -1.63 18.64
C VAL A 325 -2.89 -1.83 19.90
N HIS A 326 -2.92 -0.83 20.78
CA HIS A 326 -3.55 -0.89 22.11
C HIS A 326 -4.71 0.11 22.23
N CYS A 327 -5.53 0.27 21.19
CA CYS A 327 -6.59 1.29 21.11
C CYS A 327 -7.66 1.19 22.20
N THR A 328 -7.80 0.05 22.87
CA THR A 328 -8.76 -0.15 23.97
C THR A 328 -8.22 0.21 25.34
N ASP A 329 -6.93 0.56 25.47
CA ASP A 329 -6.34 0.95 26.74
C ASP A 329 -6.60 2.44 27.04
N ALA A 330 -7.47 2.71 28.02
CA ALA A 330 -7.84 4.07 28.38
C ALA A 330 -6.66 4.88 28.96
N GLY A 331 -5.74 4.24 29.69
CA GLY A 331 -4.60 4.91 30.30
C GLY A 331 -3.62 5.46 29.27
N LEU A 332 -3.36 4.69 28.20
CA LEU A 332 -2.56 5.14 27.07
C LEU A 332 -3.15 6.38 26.40
N TRP A 333 -4.47 6.43 26.22
CA TRP A 333 -5.15 7.62 25.67
C TRP A 333 -5.07 8.82 26.60
N GLU A 334 -5.27 8.62 27.91
CA GLU A 334 -5.12 9.69 28.90
C GLU A 334 -3.70 10.29 28.87
N ASP A 335 -2.67 9.44 28.87
CA ASP A 335 -1.27 9.89 28.78
C ASP A 335 -0.99 10.62 27.46
N TYR A 336 -1.51 10.11 26.34
CA TYR A 336 -1.31 10.75 25.04
C TYR A 336 -1.99 12.12 24.95
N LEU A 337 -3.24 12.23 25.42
CA LEU A 337 -3.97 13.49 25.46
C LEU A 337 -3.29 14.52 26.37
N LEU A 338 -2.74 14.09 27.51
CA LEU A 338 -1.96 14.95 28.40
C LEU A 338 -0.70 15.47 27.72
N PHE A 339 0.02 14.61 26.98
CA PHE A 339 1.18 15.01 26.20
C PHE A 339 0.84 16.04 25.10
N GLN A 340 -0.32 15.93 24.45
CA GLN A 340 -0.74 16.86 23.40
C GLN A 340 -1.05 18.28 23.93
N VAL A 341 -1.37 18.42 25.21
CA VAL A 341 -1.69 19.72 25.84
C VAL A 341 -0.56 20.30 26.70
N SER A 342 0.51 19.53 26.93
CA SER A 342 1.71 19.96 27.68
C SER A 342 2.69 20.70 26.80
#